data_AF-A0A2N2RFC9-F1
#
_entry.id   AF-A0A2N2RFC9-F1
#
_cell.length_a   1.000
_cell.length_b   1.000
_cell.length_c   1.000
_cell.angle_alpha   90.00
_cell.angle_beta   90.00
_cell.angle_gamma   90.00
#
_symmetry.space_group_name_H-M   'P 1'
#
loop_
_entity.id
_entity.type
_entity.pdbx_description
1 polymer ?
#
loop_
_entity_poly.entity_id
_entity_poly.type
_entity_poly.pdbx_seq_one_letter_code
_entity_poly.pdbx_strand_id
1 'polypeptide(L)'
;MPATVQLAEDAWIDLEELADFLQAQGDPNATELLAFVLDGLQVLTHQPGIGRPTQDGLRELILHRGKSGYLVKYRFLPHRPAVRVLRIRHQRQSGYTERDI
;
A
#
# COMPACT_ATOMS: atom_id res chain seq x y z
N MET A 1 -3.07 -17.25 -14.33
CA MET A 1 -2.45 -17.40 -12.99
C MET A 1 -2.53 -16.05 -12.30
N PRO A 2 -2.96 -15.98 -11.03
CA PRO A 2 -2.97 -14.72 -10.28
C PRO A 2 -1.55 -14.20 -10.12
N ALA A 3 -1.40 -12.88 -10.02
CA ALA A 3 -0.13 -12.27 -9.72
C ALA A 3 0.26 -12.49 -8.24
N THR A 4 1.53 -12.78 -7.97
CA THR A 4 2.05 -12.80 -6.61
C THR A 4 2.32 -11.37 -6.14
N VAL A 5 1.82 -10.99 -4.97
CA VAL A 5 2.15 -9.70 -4.35
C VAL A 5 3.40 -9.85 -3.49
N GLN A 6 4.38 -8.99 -3.73
CA GLN A 6 5.65 -8.95 -3.02
C GLN A 6 5.85 -7.56 -2.43
N LEU A 7 6.15 -7.48 -1.13
CA LEU A 7 6.47 -6.24 -0.47
C LEU A 7 7.98 -5.97 -0.56
N ALA A 8 8.35 -4.76 -0.94
CA ALA A 8 9.71 -4.25 -0.73
C ALA A 8 9.96 -4.02 0.75
N GLU A 9 11.23 -3.91 1.14
CA GLU A 9 11.64 -3.59 2.51
C GLU A 9 10.98 -2.30 3.02
N ASP A 10 11.00 -1.26 2.21
CA ASP A 10 10.30 -0.01 2.49
C ASP A 10 8.80 -0.18 2.76
N ALA A 11 8.13 -1.07 2.02
CA ALA A 11 6.70 -1.34 2.24
C ALA A 11 6.44 -2.16 3.51
N TRP A 12 7.40 -3.00 3.93
CA TRP A 12 7.34 -3.67 5.23
C TRP A 12 7.49 -2.68 6.37
N ILE A 13 8.48 -1.79 6.30
CA ILE A 13 8.69 -0.71 7.27
C ILE A 13 7.43 0.15 7.39
N ASP A 14 6.82 0.53 6.26
CA ASP A 14 5.59 1.32 6.25
C ASP A 14 4.42 0.62 6.98
N LEU A 15 4.33 -0.72 6.92
CA LEU A 15 3.31 -1.50 7.66
C LEU A 15 3.62 -1.60 9.15
N GLU A 16 4.90 -1.75 9.52
CA GLU A 16 5.34 -1.76 10.91
C GLU A 16 5.08 -0.41 11.57
N GLU A 17 5.45 0.70 10.92
CA GLU A 17 5.18 2.06 11.40
C GLU A 17 3.68 2.31 11.56
N LEU A 18 2.85 1.79 10.64
CA LEU A 18 1.40 1.87 10.75
C LEU A 18 0.89 1.10 11.98
N ALA A 19 1.37 -0.12 12.19
CA ALA A 19 0.98 -0.94 13.34
C ALA A 19 1.38 -0.28 14.67
N ASP A 20 2.59 0.27 14.75
CA ASP A 20 3.07 1.00 15.93
C ASP A 20 2.27 2.28 16.19
N PHE A 21 1.98 3.05 15.14
CA PHE A 21 1.14 4.24 15.24
C PHE A 21 -0.25 3.91 15.80
N LEU A 22 -0.87 2.85 15.30
CA LEU A 22 -2.21 2.44 15.73
C LEU A 22 -2.25 1.95 17.18
N GLN A 23 -1.21 1.23 17.61
CA GLN A 23 -1.04 0.82 19.00
C GLN A 23 -0.84 2.03 19.91
N ALA A 24 0.00 2.98 19.53
CA ALA A 24 0.28 4.18 20.32
C ALA A 24 -0.96 5.07 20.51
N GLN A 25 -1.87 5.10 19.53
CA GLN A 25 -3.14 5.82 19.63
C GLN A 25 -4.20 5.09 20.47
N GLY A 26 -3.98 3.81 20.80
CA GLY A 26 -4.97 2.98 21.48
C GLY A 26 -6.25 2.79 20.64
N ASP A 27 -6.14 2.80 19.31
CA ASP A 27 -7.30 2.68 18.43
C ASP A 27 -7.87 1.25 18.54
N PRO A 28 -9.13 1.07 19.02
CA PRO A 28 -9.73 -0.27 19.10
C PRO A 28 -9.89 -0.93 17.73
N ASN A 29 -9.78 -0.17 16.64
CA ASN A 29 -9.88 -0.66 15.26
C ASN A 29 -8.51 -0.85 14.59
N ALA A 30 -7.41 -0.82 15.36
CA ALA A 30 -6.05 -0.99 14.83
C ALA A 30 -5.91 -2.26 13.98
N THR A 31 -6.38 -3.39 14.51
CA THR A 31 -6.35 -4.70 13.82
C THR A 31 -7.18 -4.69 12.55
N GLU A 32 -8.37 -4.10 12.59
CA GLU A 32 -9.26 -4.01 11.42
C GLU A 32 -8.64 -3.14 10.32
N LEU A 33 -7.91 -2.10 10.70
CA LEU A 33 -7.26 -1.21 9.75
C LEU A 33 -6.08 -1.88 9.05
N LEU A 34 -5.26 -2.63 9.79
CA LEU A 34 -4.18 -3.40 9.20
C LEU A 34 -4.74 -4.50 8.27
N ALA A 35 -5.79 -5.21 8.70
CA ALA A 35 -6.49 -6.19 7.86
C ALA A 35 -7.04 -5.55 6.58
N PHE A 36 -7.68 -4.37 6.68
CA PHE A 36 -8.18 -3.63 5.53
C PHE A 36 -7.09 -3.31 4.51
N VAL A 37 -5.90 -2.88 4.95
CA VAL A 37 -4.77 -2.61 4.05
C VAL A 37 -4.32 -3.89 3.35
N LEU A 38 -4.14 -4.98 4.10
CA LEU A 38 -3.71 -6.27 3.56
C LEU A 38 -4.72 -6.85 2.56
N ASP A 39 -6.02 -6.77 2.86
CA ASP A 39 -7.10 -7.18 1.96
C ASP A 39 -7.13 -6.34 0.68
N GLY A 40 -6.89 -5.03 0.81
CA GLY A 40 -6.74 -4.14 -0.34
C GLY A 40 -5.60 -4.55 -1.27
N LEU A 41 -4.48 -5.05 -0.73
CA LEU A 41 -3.38 -5.58 -1.52
C LEU A 41 -3.74 -6.88 -2.25
N GLN A 42 -4.66 -7.70 -1.72
CA GLN A 42 -5.08 -8.92 -2.39
C GLN A 42 -5.76 -8.66 -3.74
N VAL A 43 -6.38 -7.49 -3.94
CA VAL A 43 -6.94 -7.09 -5.25
C VAL A 43 -5.87 -7.10 -6.34
N LEU A 44 -4.62 -6.74 -6.01
CA LEU A 44 -3.49 -6.72 -6.95
C LEU A 44 -3.12 -8.11 -7.48
N THR A 45 -3.52 -9.19 -6.78
CA THR A 45 -3.31 -10.56 -7.27
C THR A 45 -4.21 -10.90 -8.46
N HIS A 46 -5.41 -10.33 -8.51
CA HIS A 46 -6.40 -10.59 -9.57
C HIS A 46 -6.42 -9.49 -10.63
N GLN A 47 -6.19 -8.24 -10.22
CA GLN A 47 -6.30 -7.05 -11.07
C GLN A 47 -5.08 -6.13 -10.90
N PRO A 48 -3.88 -6.55 -11.32
CA PRO A 48 -2.66 -5.73 -11.19
C PRO A 48 -2.74 -4.41 -11.98
N GLY A 49 -3.65 -4.30 -12.95
CA GLY A 49 -3.85 -3.11 -13.77
C GLY A 49 -4.77 -2.04 -13.14
N ILE A 50 -5.41 -2.31 -11.99
CA ILE A 50 -6.43 -1.43 -11.40
C ILE A 50 -5.88 -0.07 -10.93
N GLY A 51 -4.61 -0.01 -10.54
CA GLY A 51 -3.97 1.21 -10.08
C GLY A 51 -3.72 2.20 -11.21
N ARG A 52 -3.82 3.48 -10.85
CA ARG A 52 -3.55 4.62 -11.74
C ARG A 52 -2.08 4.59 -12.17
N PRO A 53 -1.76 4.58 -13.47
CA PRO A 53 -0.39 4.72 -13.95
C PRO A 53 0.22 6.06 -13.53
N THR A 54 1.47 6.04 -13.12
CA THR A 54 2.29 7.23 -12.85
C THR A 54 3.58 7.17 -13.67
N GLN A 55 4.63 7.91 -13.27
CA GLN A 55 5.92 7.92 -13.97
C GLN A 55 6.67 6.58 -13.79
N ASP A 56 7.60 6.29 -14.69
CA ASP A 56 8.54 5.15 -14.61
C ASP A 56 7.89 3.75 -14.50
N GLY A 57 6.69 3.58 -15.04
CA GLY A 57 5.95 2.31 -15.00
C GLY A 57 5.42 1.96 -13.61
N LEU A 58 5.38 2.94 -12.71
CA LEU A 58 4.76 2.84 -11.40
C LEU A 58 3.26 3.02 -11.50
N ARG A 59 2.57 2.53 -10.47
CA ARG A 59 1.13 2.61 -10.32
C ARG A 59 0.76 2.93 -8.89
N GLU A 60 -0.33 3.64 -8.73
CA GLU A 60 -0.87 4.01 -7.44
C GLU A 60 -2.27 3.40 -7.28
N LEU A 61 -2.45 2.61 -6.24
CA LEU A 61 -3.75 2.11 -5.81
C LEU A 61 -4.17 2.88 -4.56
N ILE A 62 -5.35 3.47 -4.60
CA ILE A 62 -5.94 4.15 -3.44
C ILE A 62 -6.93 3.19 -2.78
N LEU A 63 -6.63 2.80 -1.54
CA LEU A 63 -7.53 2.04 -0.68
C LEU A 63 -8.37 3.01 0.14
N HIS A 64 -9.62 3.21 -0.27
CA HIS A 64 -10.54 4.15 0.38
C HIS A 64 -11.20 3.54 1.62
N ARG A 65 -11.12 4.23 2.77
CA ARG A 65 -11.83 3.89 4.01
C ARG A 65 -12.46 5.15 4.63
N GLY A 66 -13.76 5.34 4.39
CA GLY A 66 -14.49 6.48 4.93
C GLY A 66 -13.92 7.82 4.44
N LYS A 67 -13.44 8.67 5.37
CA LYS A 67 -12.88 10.01 5.08
C LYS A 67 -11.36 10.02 4.84
N SER A 68 -10.71 8.86 4.85
CA SER A 68 -9.26 8.70 4.64
C SER A 68 -8.98 7.57 3.67
N GLY A 69 -7.74 7.47 3.18
CA GLY A 69 -7.32 6.34 2.36
C GLY A 69 -5.83 6.07 2.48
N TYR A 70 -5.42 4.91 1.99
CA TYR A 70 -4.02 4.53 1.85
C TYR A 70 -3.63 4.56 0.38
N LEU A 71 -2.49 5.15 0.09
CA LEU A 71 -1.84 5.11 -1.21
C LEU A 71 -0.84 3.97 -1.20
N VAL A 72 -1.07 2.99 -2.06
CA VAL A 72 -0.14 1.89 -2.32
C VAL A 72 0.58 2.19 -3.63
N LYS A 73 1.88 2.47 -3.55
CA LYS A 73 2.75 2.64 -4.72
C LYS A 73 3.33 1.29 -5.08
N TYR A 74 3.10 0.84 -6.31
CA TYR A 74 3.53 -0.47 -6.76
C TYR A 74 3.98 -0.45 -8.22
N ARG A 75 4.63 -1.53 -8.66
CA ARG A 75 4.84 -1.81 -10.09
C ARG A 75 4.36 -3.20 -10.43
N PHE A 76 3.80 -3.34 -11.63
CA PHE A 76 3.48 -4.63 -12.20
C PHE A 76 4.65 -5.12 -13.05
N LEU A 77 5.14 -6.34 -12.81
CA LEU A 77 6.26 -6.91 -13.55
C LEU A 77 5.75 -7.51 -14.87
N PRO A 78 6.22 -7.06 -16.05
CA PRO A 78 5.69 -7.57 -17.33
C PRO A 78 6.14 -9.00 -17.64
N HIS A 79 7.26 -9.46 -17.07
CA HIS A 79 7.87 -10.76 -17.37
C HIS A 79 7.52 -11.87 -16.37
N ARG A 80 6.82 -11.53 -15.28
CA ARG A 80 6.37 -12.48 -14.24
C ARG A 80 5.01 -12.03 -13.74
N PRO A 81 4.07 -12.93 -13.42
CA PRO A 81 2.80 -12.55 -12.81
C PRO A 81 3.07 -12.12 -11.36
N ALA A 82 3.60 -10.92 -11.18
CA ALA A 82 4.01 -10.43 -9.88
C ALA A 82 3.83 -8.90 -9.80
N VAL A 83 3.39 -8.47 -8.63
CA VAL A 83 3.23 -7.06 -8.25
C VAL A 83 4.20 -6.79 -7.12
N ARG A 84 5.09 -5.82 -7.32
CA ARG A 84 6.01 -5.37 -6.27
C ARG A 84 5.46 -4.08 -5.67
N VAL A 85 5.02 -4.15 -4.42
CA VAL A 85 4.59 -3.00 -3.61
C VAL A 85 5.85 -2.35 -3.04
N LEU A 86 5.97 -1.04 -3.25
CA LEU A 86 7.16 -0.26 -2.90
C LEU A 86 6.95 0.56 -1.64
N ARG A 87 5.77 1.19 -1.51
CA ARG A 87 5.41 2.04 -0.38
C ARG A 87 3.91 1.92 -0.08
N ILE A 88 3.54 2.06 1.18
CA ILE A 88 2.17 2.12 1.67
C ILE A 88 2.05 3.36 2.55
N ARG A 89 1.37 4.39 2.08
CA ARG A 89 1.29 5.67 2.78
C ARG A 89 -0.15 6.01 3.13
N HIS A 90 -0.40 6.44 4.35
CA HIS A 90 -1.70 6.99 4.71
C HIS A 90 -1.86 8.40 4.11
N GLN A 91 -2.99 8.73 3.48
CA GLN A 91 -3.21 10.05 2.86
C GLN A 91 -3.14 11.22 3.85
N ARG A 92 -3.32 10.99 5.16
CA ARG A 92 -3.11 12.01 6.19
C ARG A 92 -1.67 12.10 6.68
N GLN A 93 -0.86 11.06 6.46
CA GLN A 93 0.60 11.11 6.65
C GLN A 93 1.32 11.80 5.49
N SER A 94 0.62 12.19 4.42
CA SER A 94 1.17 13.01 3.32
C SER A 94 1.65 14.42 3.73
N GLY A 95 1.66 14.73 5.02
CA GLY A 95 2.40 15.86 5.61
C GLY A 95 3.82 15.52 6.07
N TYR A 96 4.29 14.27 5.92
CA TYR A 96 5.65 13.86 6.23
C TYR A 96 6.54 14.00 4.99
N THR A 97 7.10 15.21 4.88
CA THR A 97 8.33 15.65 4.19
C THR A 97 8.63 15.08 2.79
N GLU A 98 8.69 15.99 1.82
CA GLU A 98 9.37 15.88 0.52
C GLU A 98 10.87 15.51 0.65
N ARG A 99 11.19 14.30 1.08
CA ARG A 99 12.51 13.71 0.86
C ARG A 99 12.31 12.36 0.22
N ASP A 100 13.02 12.17 -0.89
CA ASP A 100 13.05 11.00 -1.76
C ASP A 100 12.07 11.04 -2.95
N ILE A 101 12.10 12.18 -3.67
CA ILE A 101 11.98 12.19 -5.15
C ILE A 101 13.36 11.92 -5.73
#